data_AF-A0A0C3DTS7-F1
#
_entry.id   AF-A0A0C3DTS7-F1
#
_cell.length_a   1.000
_cell.length_b   1.000
_cell.length_c   1.000
_cell.angle_alpha   90.00
_cell.angle_beta   90.00
_cell.angle_gamma   90.00
#
_symmetry.space_group_name_H-M   'P 1'
#
loop_
_entity.id
_entity.type
_entity.pdbx_description
1 polymer ?
#
loop_
_entity_poly.entity_id
_entity_poly.type
_entity_poly.pdbx_seq_one_letter_code
_entity_poly.pdbx_strand_id
1 'polypeptide(L)'
;MSSTATDAGCSYPLSLLPTLALDINAVDSRVALPYLMAFMKNAFIRALNHVYETSFQLQPGDSRVQHFIHYAKSAIELLRVHMEGDCLFFTTCTEGQSLVEALGPTCCPDAEHVIEALVTLSDTLAKWMKNPNSYSADVLRDHLSFGHILVACMHAQIDYLSFHRLSATISDADLRQMIHTNVEWFASNSDISFLLPFVISHHDPSTSSYWPPIRKEGIEALPVLLKAHEDCWQFAPFDPLTKLPTVVH
;
A
#
# COMPACT_ATOMS: atom_id res chain seq x y z
N MET A 1 7.22 -25.97 33.58
CA MET A 1 6.86 -26.43 32.22
C MET A 1 6.79 -25.19 31.35
N SER A 2 7.88 -24.92 30.63
CA SER A 2 8.01 -23.75 29.76
C SER A 2 7.25 -24.03 28.48
N SER A 3 6.15 -23.31 28.26
CA SER A 3 5.43 -23.32 26.98
C SER A 3 6.25 -22.48 26.01
N THR A 4 7.06 -23.13 25.19
CA THR A 4 7.63 -22.54 23.98
C THR A 4 6.48 -22.22 23.05
N ALA A 5 5.95 -21.00 23.16
CA ALA A 5 5.14 -20.41 22.10
C ALA A 5 6.00 -20.48 20.84
N THR A 6 5.59 -21.31 19.90
CA THR A 6 6.16 -21.37 18.57
C THR A 6 6.14 -19.96 18.01
N ASP A 7 7.32 -19.39 17.76
CA ASP A 7 7.53 -18.28 16.84
C ASP A 7 6.79 -18.63 15.54
N ALA A 8 5.54 -18.19 15.42
CA ALA A 8 4.89 -18.02 14.13
C ALA A 8 5.62 -16.84 13.50
N GLY A 9 6.84 -17.13 13.03
CA GLY A 9 7.84 -16.14 12.67
C GLY A 9 7.29 -15.17 11.64
N CYS A 10 7.72 -13.91 11.77
CA CYS A 10 7.44 -12.86 10.82
C CYS A 10 8.08 -13.21 9.46
N SER A 11 7.34 -13.96 8.65
CA SER A 11 7.84 -14.57 7.42
C SER A 11 7.53 -13.66 6.24
N TYR A 12 8.54 -12.94 5.77
CA TYR A 12 8.54 -12.39 4.42
C TYR A 12 8.87 -13.50 3.40
N PRO A 13 8.29 -13.48 2.17
CA PRO A 13 7.40 -12.46 1.65
C PRO A 13 5.99 -12.53 2.26
N LEU A 14 5.43 -11.35 2.47
CA LEU A 14 4.03 -11.13 2.84
C LEU A 14 3.10 -11.64 1.72
N SER A 15 2.00 -12.28 2.11
CA SER A 15 0.98 -12.79 1.19
C SER A 15 0.18 -11.68 0.54
N LEU A 16 -0.07 -11.83 -0.76
CA LEU A 16 -0.92 -10.91 -1.52
C LEU A 16 -2.41 -11.21 -1.29
N LEU A 17 -3.22 -10.17 -1.43
CA LEU A 17 -4.67 -10.17 -1.36
C LEU A 17 -5.28 -10.63 -2.70
N PRO A 18 -6.53 -11.15 -2.70
CA PRO A 18 -7.22 -11.57 -3.92
C PRO A 18 -7.37 -10.43 -4.95
N THR A 19 -7.18 -10.75 -6.24
CA THR A 19 -7.32 -9.80 -7.35
C THR A 19 -8.45 -10.19 -8.31
N LEU A 20 -8.82 -9.27 -9.21
CA LEU A 20 -9.85 -9.49 -10.22
C LEU A 20 -9.38 -9.04 -11.61
N ALA A 21 -9.36 -9.95 -12.58
CA ALA A 21 -8.92 -9.65 -13.94
C ALA A 21 -9.92 -8.84 -14.79
N LEU A 22 -11.12 -8.57 -14.25
CA LEU A 22 -12.20 -7.84 -14.95
C LEU A 22 -12.00 -6.32 -14.88
N ASP A 23 -12.71 -5.60 -15.76
CA ASP A 23 -12.82 -4.15 -15.68
C ASP A 23 -13.65 -3.74 -14.46
N ILE A 24 -12.93 -3.34 -13.41
CA ILE A 24 -13.51 -2.92 -12.14
C ILE A 24 -14.41 -1.67 -12.26
N ASN A 25 -14.27 -0.86 -13.31
CA ASN A 25 -15.13 0.31 -13.51
C ASN A 25 -16.48 -0.06 -14.14
N ALA A 26 -16.54 -1.23 -14.79
CA ALA A 26 -17.71 -1.74 -15.48
C ALA A 26 -18.59 -2.66 -14.60
N VAL A 27 -18.14 -3.00 -13.39
CA VAL A 27 -18.92 -3.81 -12.44
C VAL A 27 -19.59 -2.95 -11.37
N ASP A 28 -20.53 -3.56 -10.64
CA ASP A 28 -21.15 -2.97 -9.46
C ASP A 28 -20.08 -2.63 -8.42
N SER A 29 -20.10 -1.42 -7.86
CA SER A 29 -19.14 -0.94 -6.86
C SER A 29 -19.08 -1.82 -5.61
N ARG A 30 -20.18 -2.51 -5.28
CA ARG A 30 -20.27 -3.45 -4.16
C ARG A 30 -19.58 -4.79 -4.46
N VAL A 31 -19.34 -5.07 -5.75
CA VAL A 31 -18.43 -6.13 -6.19
C VAL A 31 -17.02 -5.59 -6.35
N ALA A 32 -16.85 -4.36 -6.84
CA ALA A 32 -15.54 -3.77 -7.13
C ALA A 32 -14.72 -3.42 -5.87
N LEU A 33 -15.37 -2.92 -4.81
CA LEU A 33 -14.70 -2.34 -3.64
C LEU A 33 -13.60 -3.24 -3.05
N PRO A 34 -13.84 -4.53 -2.72
CA PRO A 34 -12.82 -5.36 -2.11
C PRO A 34 -11.59 -5.53 -3.00
N TYR A 35 -11.78 -5.61 -4.32
CA TYR A 35 -10.69 -5.73 -5.28
C TYR A 35 -9.96 -4.41 -5.51
N LEU A 36 -10.66 -3.28 -5.54
CA LEU A 36 -10.06 -1.95 -5.59
C LEU A 36 -9.12 -1.74 -4.39
N MET A 37 -9.58 -2.08 -3.18
CA MET A 37 -8.76 -2.06 -1.98
C MET A 37 -7.59 -3.04 -2.09
N ALA A 38 -7.85 -4.27 -2.54
CA ALA A 38 -6.82 -5.30 -2.69
C ALA A 38 -5.70 -4.88 -3.66
N PHE A 39 -6.02 -4.22 -4.78
CA PHE A 39 -5.01 -3.76 -5.73
C PHE A 39 -4.04 -2.75 -5.10
N MET A 40 -4.57 -1.71 -4.45
CA MET A 40 -3.73 -0.69 -3.80
C MET A 40 -2.90 -1.32 -2.66
N LYS A 41 -3.52 -2.18 -1.85
CA LYS A 41 -2.85 -2.89 -0.76
C LYS A 41 -1.77 -3.84 -1.26
N ASN A 42 -2.01 -4.54 -2.38
CA ASN A 42 -1.00 -5.37 -3.03
C ASN A 42 0.20 -4.57 -3.53
N ALA A 43 0.00 -3.33 -3.99
CA ALA A 43 1.11 -2.45 -4.33
C ALA A 43 1.99 -2.17 -3.10
N PHE A 44 1.39 -1.88 -1.94
CA PHE A 44 2.13 -1.72 -0.68
C PHE A 44 2.79 -3.01 -0.21
N ILE A 45 2.10 -4.14 -0.26
CA ILE A 45 2.66 -5.44 0.13
C ILE A 45 3.89 -5.77 -0.72
N ARG A 46 3.82 -5.52 -2.04
CA ARG A 46 4.98 -5.69 -2.94
C ARG A 46 6.11 -4.74 -2.59
N ALA A 47 5.82 -3.47 -2.28
CA ALA A 47 6.84 -2.52 -1.84
C ALA A 47 7.52 -2.99 -0.55
N LEU A 48 6.77 -3.42 0.46
CA LEU A 48 7.32 -3.93 1.72
C LEU A 48 8.17 -5.19 1.50
N ASN A 49 7.69 -6.13 0.67
CA ASN A 49 8.46 -7.32 0.30
C ASN A 49 9.77 -6.96 -0.38
N HIS A 50 9.73 -6.00 -1.29
CA HIS A 50 10.92 -5.55 -2.02
C HIS A 50 11.90 -4.78 -1.11
N VAL A 51 11.40 -3.92 -0.21
CA VAL A 51 12.25 -3.25 0.79
C VAL A 51 12.93 -4.29 1.69
N TYR A 52 12.20 -5.30 2.14
CA TYR A 52 12.76 -6.37 2.97
C TYR A 52 13.86 -7.14 2.22
N GLU A 53 13.62 -7.52 0.97
CA GLU A 53 14.58 -8.25 0.14
C GLU A 53 15.81 -7.39 -0.23
N THR A 54 15.61 -6.14 -0.62
CA THR A 54 16.72 -5.26 -1.01
C THR A 54 17.59 -4.88 0.19
N SER A 55 17.03 -4.87 1.41
CA SER A 55 17.74 -4.41 2.61
C SER A 55 19.09 -5.11 2.85
N PHE A 56 19.20 -6.42 2.62
CA PHE A 56 20.43 -7.18 2.87
C PHE A 56 21.47 -7.05 1.74
N GLN A 57 21.05 -6.57 0.58
CA GLN A 57 21.91 -6.40 -0.60
C GLN A 57 22.74 -5.12 -0.51
N LEU A 58 22.36 -4.22 0.40
CA LEU A 58 22.98 -2.93 0.62
C LEU A 58 23.79 -2.96 1.92
N GLN A 59 25.05 -2.57 1.83
CA GLN A 59 25.93 -2.43 2.99
C GLN A 59 26.02 -0.96 3.41
N PRO A 60 26.28 -0.66 4.70
CA PRO A 60 26.58 0.70 5.11
C PRO A 60 27.71 1.30 4.28
N GLY A 61 27.49 2.48 3.70
CA GLY A 61 28.45 3.17 2.83
C GLY A 61 28.31 2.87 1.33
N ASP A 62 27.42 1.95 0.91
CA ASP A 62 27.04 1.81 -0.49
C ASP A 62 26.33 3.08 -0.98
N SER A 63 26.72 3.60 -2.15
CA SER A 63 26.16 4.83 -2.73
C SER A 63 24.65 4.74 -2.97
N ARG A 64 24.10 3.53 -3.14
CA ARG A 64 22.68 3.26 -3.35
C ARG A 64 21.85 3.41 -2.07
N VAL A 65 22.46 3.29 -0.88
CA VAL A 65 21.75 3.30 0.42
C VAL A 65 20.92 4.56 0.60
N GLN A 66 21.44 5.73 0.21
CA GLN A 66 20.70 6.98 0.33
C GLN A 66 19.40 6.96 -0.50
N HIS A 67 19.47 6.48 -1.73
CA HIS A 67 18.32 6.38 -2.64
C HIS A 67 17.33 5.31 -2.16
N PHE A 68 17.83 4.18 -1.65
CA PHE A 68 17.01 3.13 -1.06
C PHE A 68 16.24 3.61 0.18
N ILE A 69 16.90 4.33 1.09
CA ILE A 69 16.24 4.90 2.28
C ILE A 69 15.16 5.90 1.84
N HIS A 70 15.44 6.72 0.82
CA HIS A 70 14.45 7.66 0.30
C HIS A 70 13.22 6.92 -0.27
N TYR A 71 13.43 5.92 -1.12
CA TYR A 71 12.37 5.08 -1.65
C TYR A 71 11.54 4.42 -0.54
N ALA A 72 12.20 3.76 0.42
CA ALA A 72 11.54 3.09 1.54
C ALA A 72 10.73 4.09 2.37
N LYS A 73 11.29 5.27 2.67
CA LYS A 73 10.58 6.30 3.41
C LYS A 73 9.33 6.77 2.67
N SER A 74 9.44 7.05 1.38
CA SER A 74 8.31 7.51 0.57
C SER A 74 7.21 6.45 0.47
N ALA A 75 7.56 5.16 0.33
CA ALA A 75 6.61 4.06 0.35
C ALA A 75 5.90 3.92 1.72
N ILE A 76 6.63 4.04 2.83
CA ILE A 76 6.08 3.99 4.20
C ILE A 76 5.17 5.18 4.50
N GLU A 77 5.54 6.39 4.08
CA GLU A 77 4.67 7.56 4.21
C GLU A 77 3.39 7.41 3.39
N LEU A 78 3.49 6.92 2.16
CA LEU A 78 2.32 6.69 1.31
C LEU A 78 1.39 5.62 1.91
N LEU A 79 1.96 4.55 2.49
CA LEU A 79 1.19 3.53 3.22
C LEU A 79 0.50 4.13 4.44
N ARG A 80 1.17 4.99 5.20
CA ARG A 80 0.56 5.68 6.35
C ARG A 80 -0.64 6.53 5.92
N VAL A 81 -0.49 7.33 4.87
CA VAL A 81 -1.60 8.14 4.31
C VAL A 81 -2.74 7.23 3.81
N HIS A 82 -2.43 6.09 3.20
CA HIS A 82 -3.45 5.12 2.78
C HIS A 82 -4.24 4.57 3.96
N MET A 83 -3.57 4.20 5.06
CA MET A 83 -4.25 3.68 6.26
C MET A 83 -5.16 4.73 6.90
N GLU A 84 -4.74 6.00 6.92
CA GLU A 84 -5.59 7.11 7.34
C GLU A 84 -6.82 7.26 6.42
N GLY A 85 -6.61 7.19 5.11
CA GLY A 85 -7.70 7.23 4.12
C GLY A 85 -8.69 6.08 4.27
N ASP A 86 -8.21 4.87 4.51
CA ASP A 86 -9.08 3.72 4.81
C ASP A 86 -9.91 3.99 6.07
N CYS A 87 -9.31 4.47 7.16
CA CYS A 87 -10.04 4.83 8.37
C CYS A 87 -11.13 5.87 8.09
N LEU A 88 -10.79 6.94 7.36
CA LEU A 88 -11.74 7.99 6.99
C LEU A 88 -12.86 7.45 6.09
N PHE A 89 -12.55 6.59 5.13
CA PHE A 89 -13.53 5.98 4.22
C PHE A 89 -14.60 5.18 4.98
N PHE A 90 -14.22 4.44 6.02
CA PHE A 90 -15.17 3.64 6.79
C PHE A 90 -15.92 4.44 7.87
N THR A 91 -15.32 5.50 8.41
CA THR A 91 -15.87 6.25 9.57
C THR A 91 -16.58 7.54 9.19
N THR A 92 -16.33 8.10 8.02
CA THR A 92 -16.99 9.34 7.57
C THR A 92 -18.45 9.03 7.18
N CYS A 93 -19.40 9.77 7.75
CA CYS A 93 -20.80 9.65 7.41
C CYS A 93 -21.09 10.24 6.02
N THR A 94 -21.72 9.45 5.16
CA THR A 94 -22.35 9.96 3.93
C THR A 94 -23.85 9.77 4.05
N GLU A 95 -24.62 10.86 3.94
CA GLU A 95 -26.09 10.83 4.00
C GLU A 95 -26.69 10.24 5.29
N GLY A 96 -25.98 10.38 6.42
CA GLY A 96 -26.53 10.14 7.75
C GLY A 96 -26.02 8.89 8.48
N GLN A 97 -25.20 8.05 7.83
CA GLN A 97 -24.54 6.92 8.49
C GLN A 97 -23.16 6.63 7.85
N SER A 98 -22.20 6.18 8.64
CA SER A 98 -20.89 5.66 8.19
C SER A 98 -20.95 4.16 7.87
N LEU A 99 -19.96 3.63 7.13
CA LEU A 99 -19.88 2.19 6.88
C LEU A 99 -19.65 1.40 8.17
N VAL A 100 -18.89 1.93 9.15
CA VAL A 100 -18.72 1.28 10.46
C VAL A 100 -20.05 1.17 11.21
N GLU A 101 -20.86 2.24 11.22
CA GLU A 101 -22.17 2.19 11.88
C GLU A 101 -23.11 1.20 11.18
N ALA A 102 -22.98 1.03 9.86
CA ALA A 102 -23.91 0.26 9.05
C ALA A 102 -23.51 -1.23 8.89
N LEU A 103 -22.21 -1.51 8.85
CA LEU A 103 -21.64 -2.86 8.70
C LEU A 103 -21.04 -3.42 10.00
N GLY A 104 -20.86 -2.58 11.03
CA GLY A 104 -20.19 -2.91 12.28
C GLY A 104 -18.66 -2.72 12.25
N PRO A 105 -18.00 -2.73 13.42
CA PRO A 105 -16.57 -2.38 13.55
C PRO A 105 -15.63 -3.35 12.80
N THR A 106 -16.07 -4.56 12.48
CA THR A 106 -15.25 -5.54 11.76
C THR A 106 -14.88 -5.11 10.33
N CYS A 107 -15.60 -4.18 9.70
CA CYS A 107 -15.22 -3.65 8.39
C CYS A 107 -14.02 -2.69 8.43
N CYS A 108 -13.64 -2.23 9.62
CA CYS A 108 -12.50 -1.34 9.84
C CYS A 108 -11.69 -1.88 11.04
N PRO A 109 -10.89 -2.94 10.85
CA PRO A 109 -10.08 -3.50 11.91
C PRO A 109 -9.18 -2.43 12.54
N ASP A 110 -8.99 -2.54 13.86
CA ASP A 110 -8.07 -1.66 14.58
C ASP A 110 -6.64 -1.84 14.04
N ALA A 111 -6.02 -0.74 13.67
CA ALA A 111 -4.69 -0.67 13.10
C ALA A 111 -3.75 0.24 13.90
N GLU A 112 -4.10 0.63 15.14
CA GLU A 112 -3.30 1.55 15.97
C GLU A 112 -1.84 1.09 16.09
N HIS A 113 -1.62 -0.19 16.42
CA HIS A 113 -0.29 -0.79 16.51
C HIS A 113 0.50 -0.73 15.20
N VAL A 114 -0.19 -0.84 14.05
CA VAL A 114 0.45 -0.71 12.73
C VAL A 114 0.85 0.74 12.49
N ILE A 115 -0.02 1.70 12.81
CA ILE A 115 0.28 3.13 12.66
C ILE A 115 1.48 3.53 13.52
N GLU A 116 1.53 3.09 14.77
CA GLU A 116 2.68 3.32 15.67
C GLU A 116 3.99 2.75 15.09
N ALA A 117 3.92 1.54 14.52
CA ALA A 117 5.06 0.91 13.88
C ALA A 117 5.53 1.67 12.63
N LEU A 118 4.59 2.16 11.80
CA LEU A 118 4.88 2.99 10.63
C LEU A 118 5.55 4.32 11.01
N VAL A 119 5.06 4.98 12.07
CA VAL A 119 5.67 6.21 12.61
C VAL A 119 7.09 5.93 13.08
N THR A 120 7.29 4.88 13.87
CA THR A 120 8.60 4.49 14.39
C THR A 120 9.58 4.18 13.25
N LEU A 121 9.15 3.42 12.24
CA LEU A 121 9.96 3.11 11.07
C LEU A 121 10.29 4.38 10.26
N SER A 122 9.32 5.28 10.04
CA SER A 122 9.57 6.54 9.34
C SER A 122 10.60 7.41 10.06
N ASP A 123 10.54 7.48 11.39
CA ASP A 123 11.52 8.20 12.22
C ASP A 123 12.93 7.59 12.09
N THR A 124 13.04 6.26 12.07
CA THR A 124 14.31 5.57 11.83
C THR A 124 14.86 5.86 10.43
N LEU A 125 14.03 5.78 9.39
CA LEU A 125 14.41 6.12 8.01
C LEU A 125 14.86 7.58 7.90
N ALA A 126 14.17 8.51 8.55
CA ALA A 126 14.55 9.93 8.58
C ALA A 126 15.91 10.17 9.26
N LYS A 127 16.26 9.39 10.30
CA LYS A 127 17.61 9.42 10.89
C LYS A 127 18.66 8.91 9.92
N TRP A 128 18.40 7.83 9.20
CA TRP A 128 19.31 7.29 8.20
C TRP A 128 19.44 8.19 6.97
N MET A 129 18.42 8.95 6.57
CA MET A 129 18.57 9.97 5.53
C MET A 129 19.60 11.05 5.91
N LYS A 130 19.70 11.38 7.20
CA LYS A 130 20.69 12.35 7.72
C LYS A 130 22.08 11.73 7.89
N ASN A 131 22.14 10.43 8.16
CA ASN A 131 23.39 9.68 8.30
C ASN A 131 23.28 8.28 7.65
N PRO A 132 23.45 8.17 6.32
CA PRO A 132 23.28 6.90 5.61
C PRO A 132 24.25 5.80 6.09
N ASN A 133 25.41 6.17 6.64
CA ASN A 133 26.41 5.24 7.15
C ASN A 133 25.95 4.51 8.43
N SER A 134 24.90 4.98 9.10
CA SER A 134 24.31 4.27 10.25
C SER A 134 23.15 3.35 9.88
N TYR A 135 22.90 3.17 8.57
CA TYR A 135 21.93 2.19 8.07
C TYR A 135 22.24 0.78 8.62
N SER A 136 21.19 0.04 8.95
CA SER A 136 21.31 -1.38 9.34
C SER A 136 20.15 -2.17 8.75
N ALA A 137 20.47 -3.17 7.94
CA ALA A 137 19.49 -4.07 7.34
C ALA A 137 18.70 -4.83 8.41
N ASP A 138 19.36 -5.28 9.47
CA ASP A 138 18.71 -6.01 10.57
C ASP A 138 17.68 -5.12 11.29
N VAL A 139 18.06 -3.89 11.62
CA VAL A 139 17.15 -2.92 12.26
C VAL A 139 15.96 -2.60 11.37
N LEU A 140 16.17 -2.48 10.05
CA LEU A 140 15.08 -2.25 9.10
C LEU A 140 14.10 -3.44 9.09
N ARG A 141 14.62 -4.67 9.04
CA ARG A 141 13.80 -5.90 9.02
C ARG A 141 13.04 -6.08 10.32
N ASP A 142 13.65 -5.76 11.46
CA ASP A 142 12.98 -5.76 12.76
C ASP A 142 11.83 -4.74 12.77
N HIS A 143 12.04 -3.53 12.24
CA HIS A 143 10.97 -2.54 12.09
C HIS A 143 9.89 -2.97 11.11
N LEU A 144 10.20 -3.79 10.10
CA LEU A 144 9.21 -4.34 9.16
C LEU A 144 8.40 -5.51 9.76
N SER A 145 8.69 -5.93 10.99
CA SER A 145 8.01 -7.06 11.62
C SER A 145 6.50 -6.85 11.80
N PHE A 146 5.98 -5.61 11.76
CA PHE A 146 4.53 -5.36 11.77
C PHE A 146 3.81 -5.86 10.51
N GLY A 147 4.55 -6.17 9.43
CA GLY A 147 3.97 -6.48 8.11
C GLY A 147 2.95 -7.62 8.13
N HIS A 148 3.14 -8.64 8.98
CA HIS A 148 2.19 -9.75 9.10
C HIS A 148 0.87 -9.31 9.76
N ILE A 149 0.92 -8.45 10.78
CA ILE A 149 -0.26 -7.88 11.44
C ILE A 149 -1.03 -7.03 10.44
N LEU A 150 -0.32 -6.17 9.69
CA LEU A 150 -0.90 -5.34 8.64
C LEU A 150 -1.65 -6.19 7.62
N VAL A 151 -1.02 -7.22 7.07
CA VAL A 151 -1.63 -8.08 6.05
C VAL A 151 -2.81 -8.87 6.62
N ALA A 152 -2.73 -9.34 7.86
CA ALA A 152 -3.87 -9.97 8.53
C ALA A 152 -5.08 -9.02 8.65
N CYS A 153 -4.85 -7.75 9.03
CA CYS A 153 -5.91 -6.74 9.07
C CYS A 153 -6.48 -6.46 7.66
N MET A 154 -5.62 -6.37 6.65
CA MET A 154 -6.06 -6.17 5.25
C MET A 154 -6.92 -7.34 4.73
N HIS A 155 -6.52 -8.58 5.02
CA HIS A 155 -7.32 -9.77 4.67
C HIS A 155 -8.67 -9.75 5.39
N ALA A 156 -8.67 -9.57 6.71
CA ALA A 156 -9.90 -9.53 7.50
C ALA A 156 -10.88 -8.47 6.98
N GLN A 157 -10.38 -7.29 6.61
CA GLN A 157 -11.18 -6.23 6.04
C GLN A 157 -11.78 -6.61 4.68
N ILE A 158 -10.97 -7.13 3.75
CA ILE A 158 -11.42 -7.52 2.41
C ILE A 158 -12.43 -8.67 2.47
N ASP A 159 -12.17 -9.68 3.30
CA ASP A 159 -13.04 -10.85 3.47
C ASP A 159 -14.39 -10.46 4.09
N TYR A 160 -14.43 -9.40 4.89
CA TYR A 160 -15.66 -8.89 5.49
C TYR A 160 -16.57 -8.19 4.46
N LEU A 161 -16.00 -7.59 3.41
CA LEU A 161 -16.70 -6.79 2.41
C LEU A 161 -17.31 -7.65 1.31
N SER A 162 -18.32 -8.45 1.64
CA SER A 162 -19.06 -9.23 0.65
C SER A 162 -20.14 -8.41 -0.07
N PHE A 163 -20.45 -8.77 -1.33
CA PHE A 163 -21.57 -8.20 -2.07
C PHE A 163 -22.89 -8.24 -1.28
N HIS A 164 -23.21 -9.37 -0.65
CA HIS A 164 -24.43 -9.52 0.15
C HIS A 164 -24.52 -8.46 1.26
N ARG A 165 -23.45 -8.27 2.04
CA ARG A 165 -23.41 -7.28 3.12
C ARG A 165 -23.53 -5.85 2.58
N LEU A 166 -22.73 -5.50 1.56
CA LEU A 166 -22.75 -4.17 0.98
C LEU A 166 -24.11 -3.84 0.35
N SER A 167 -24.71 -4.78 -0.40
CA SER A 167 -26.01 -4.57 -1.04
C SER A 167 -27.18 -4.44 -0.07
N ALA A 168 -27.06 -4.97 1.16
CA ALA A 168 -28.04 -4.79 2.22
C ALA A 168 -27.95 -3.42 2.91
N THR A 169 -26.84 -2.70 2.70
CA THR A 169 -26.49 -1.52 3.50
C THR A 169 -26.37 -0.24 2.68
N ILE A 170 -25.83 -0.31 1.48
CA ILE A 170 -25.52 0.85 0.65
C ILE A 170 -25.88 0.61 -0.82
N SER A 171 -26.33 1.65 -1.52
CA SER A 171 -26.61 1.59 -2.95
C SER A 171 -25.31 1.55 -3.76
N ASP A 172 -25.37 1.10 -5.01
CA ASP A 172 -24.21 1.15 -5.92
C ASP A 172 -23.75 2.60 -6.16
N ALA A 173 -24.68 3.53 -6.29
CA ALA A 173 -24.36 4.93 -6.59
C ALA A 173 -23.62 5.59 -5.42
N ASP A 174 -24.12 5.39 -4.20
CA ASP A 174 -23.54 6.01 -3.00
C ASP A 174 -22.16 5.43 -2.71
N LEU A 175 -22.01 4.11 -2.79
CA LEU A 175 -20.71 3.48 -2.58
C LEU A 175 -19.69 3.90 -3.64
N ARG A 176 -20.11 4.02 -4.90
CA ARG A 176 -19.26 4.55 -5.98
C ARG A 176 -18.82 5.99 -5.71
N GLN A 177 -19.71 6.83 -5.19
CA GLN A 177 -19.37 8.20 -4.80
C GLN A 177 -18.39 8.22 -3.61
N MET A 178 -18.59 7.38 -2.59
CA MET A 178 -17.65 7.24 -1.47
C MET A 178 -16.25 6.82 -1.95
N ILE A 179 -16.17 5.84 -2.87
CA ILE A 179 -14.91 5.39 -3.46
C ILE A 179 -14.22 6.55 -4.18
N HIS A 180 -14.95 7.31 -5.00
CA HIS A 180 -14.41 8.46 -5.72
C HIS A 180 -13.84 9.51 -4.77
N THR A 181 -14.62 9.89 -3.75
CA THR A 181 -14.20 10.88 -2.74
C THR A 181 -12.97 10.42 -1.97
N ASN A 182 -12.86 9.13 -1.65
CA ASN A 182 -11.66 8.59 -1.00
C ASN A 182 -10.43 8.61 -1.91
N VAL A 183 -10.59 8.28 -3.20
CA VAL A 183 -9.49 8.38 -4.18
C VAL A 183 -9.01 9.82 -4.34
N GLU A 184 -9.92 10.79 -4.39
CA GLU A 184 -9.58 12.22 -4.46
C GLU A 184 -8.88 12.70 -3.19
N TRP A 185 -9.37 12.28 -2.02
CA TRP A 185 -8.73 12.58 -0.74
C TRP A 185 -7.32 12.00 -0.69
N PHE A 186 -7.16 10.72 -1.04
CA PHE A 186 -5.87 10.04 -1.01
C PHE A 186 -4.86 10.70 -1.95
N ALA A 187 -5.27 11.05 -3.18
CA ALA A 187 -4.43 11.75 -4.13
C ALA A 187 -4.03 13.16 -3.64
N SER A 188 -4.94 13.87 -2.96
CA SER A 188 -4.71 15.23 -2.46
C SER A 188 -3.84 15.28 -1.19
N ASN A 189 -3.75 14.18 -0.46
CA ASN A 189 -2.91 14.02 0.74
C ASN A 189 -1.61 13.26 0.45
N SER A 190 -1.31 12.97 -0.81
CA SER A 190 -0.11 12.27 -1.25
C SER A 190 0.75 13.15 -2.16
N ASP A 191 2.06 12.91 -2.18
CA ASP A 191 2.92 13.45 -3.23
C ASP A 191 2.57 12.76 -4.56
N ILE A 192 1.87 13.46 -5.45
CA ILE A 192 1.45 12.92 -6.75
C ILE A 192 2.64 12.47 -7.62
N SER A 193 3.81 13.09 -7.44
CA SER A 193 5.03 12.73 -8.18
C SER A 193 5.61 11.39 -7.73
N PHE A 194 5.26 10.92 -6.54
CA PHE A 194 5.59 9.59 -6.05
C PHE A 194 4.41 8.62 -6.22
N LEU A 195 3.19 9.02 -5.85
CA LEU A 195 1.99 8.18 -5.87
C LEU A 195 1.73 7.55 -7.24
N LEU A 196 1.68 8.35 -8.32
CA LEU A 196 1.30 7.81 -9.62
C LEU A 196 2.33 6.80 -10.16
N PRO A 197 3.64 7.12 -10.20
CA PRO A 197 4.65 6.12 -10.51
C PRO A 197 4.65 4.91 -9.58
N PHE A 198 4.43 5.09 -8.28
CA PHE A 198 4.38 4.00 -7.30
C PHE A 198 3.29 2.99 -7.66
N VAL A 199 2.06 3.46 -7.90
CA VAL A 199 0.94 2.57 -8.25
C VAL A 199 1.23 1.77 -9.54
N ILE A 200 1.84 2.40 -10.54
CA ILE A 200 2.17 1.72 -11.81
C ILE A 200 3.29 0.70 -11.62
N SER A 201 4.35 1.07 -10.92
CA SER A 201 5.56 0.26 -10.73
C SER A 201 5.40 -0.86 -9.71
N HIS A 202 4.28 -0.91 -8.99
CA HIS A 202 3.98 -1.94 -7.99
C HIS A 202 2.71 -2.74 -8.33
N HIS A 203 2.04 -2.40 -9.44
CA HIS A 203 1.01 -3.26 -10.01
C HIS A 203 1.64 -4.41 -10.79
N ASP A 204 1.05 -5.59 -10.68
CA ASP A 204 1.40 -6.73 -11.55
C ASP A 204 0.43 -6.78 -12.74
N PRO A 205 0.90 -6.46 -13.96
CA PRO A 205 0.03 -6.38 -15.14
C PRO A 205 -0.66 -7.70 -15.48
N SER A 206 -0.16 -8.85 -14.99
CA SER A 206 -0.78 -10.16 -15.22
C SER A 206 -2.07 -10.35 -14.40
N THR A 207 -2.24 -9.59 -13.31
CA THR A 207 -3.40 -9.73 -12.42
C THR A 207 -4.62 -8.94 -12.88
N SER A 208 -4.41 -7.81 -13.57
CA SER A 208 -5.46 -7.04 -14.22
C SER A 208 -4.86 -6.04 -15.20
N SER A 209 -5.39 -5.99 -16.43
CA SER A 209 -5.02 -4.95 -17.40
C SER A 209 -5.77 -3.62 -17.18
N TYR A 210 -6.76 -3.61 -16.28
CA TYR A 210 -7.67 -2.48 -16.06
C TYR A 210 -7.30 -1.61 -14.87
N TRP A 211 -6.38 -2.09 -14.02
CA TRP A 211 -5.85 -1.34 -12.90
C TRP A 211 -4.36 -1.02 -13.13
N PRO A 212 -3.85 0.14 -12.67
CA PRO A 212 -4.62 1.29 -12.21
C PRO A 212 -5.38 2.00 -13.36
N PRO A 213 -6.58 2.56 -13.09
CA PRO A 213 -7.38 3.26 -14.10
C PRO A 213 -6.83 4.69 -14.34
N ILE A 214 -5.68 4.77 -15.01
CA ILE A 214 -5.00 6.05 -15.28
C ILE A 214 -5.49 6.60 -16.61
N ARG A 215 -5.95 7.86 -16.59
CA ARG A 215 -6.32 8.56 -17.82
C ARG A 215 -5.08 8.86 -18.67
N LYS A 216 -5.30 9.12 -19.97
CA LYS A 216 -4.22 9.39 -20.92
C LYS A 216 -3.27 10.49 -20.44
N GLU A 217 -3.81 11.54 -19.84
CA GLU A 217 -3.04 12.68 -19.32
C GLU A 217 -2.09 12.25 -18.20
N GLY A 218 -2.49 11.31 -17.34
CA GLY A 218 -1.65 10.76 -16.28
C GLY A 218 -0.51 9.91 -16.83
N ILE A 219 -0.77 9.14 -17.90
CA ILE A 219 0.28 8.37 -18.60
C ILE A 219 1.27 9.32 -19.29
N GLU A 220 0.79 10.38 -19.93
CA GLU A 220 1.63 11.38 -20.59
C GLU A 220 2.46 12.21 -19.59
N ALA A 221 1.95 12.46 -18.39
CA ALA A 221 2.68 13.14 -17.32
C ALA A 221 3.76 12.25 -16.66
N LEU A 222 3.66 10.93 -16.80
CA LEU A 222 4.47 9.98 -16.06
C LEU A 222 5.99 10.20 -16.20
N PRO A 223 6.58 10.42 -17.39
CA PRO A 223 8.01 10.68 -17.52
C PRO A 223 8.48 11.93 -16.77
N VAL A 224 7.62 12.94 -16.60
CA VAL A 224 7.95 14.16 -15.85
C VAL A 224 7.89 13.89 -14.36
N LEU A 225 6.88 13.16 -13.89
CA LEU A 225 6.72 12.80 -12.48
C LEU A 225 7.87 11.92 -11.99
N LEU A 226 8.33 10.97 -12.81
CA LEU A 226 9.44 10.09 -12.48
C LEU A 226 10.72 10.84 -12.12
N LYS A 227 10.99 11.99 -12.76
CA LYS A 227 12.19 12.79 -12.52
C LYS A 227 12.28 13.36 -11.10
N ALA A 228 11.16 13.54 -10.42
CA ALA A 228 11.17 14.04 -9.03
C ALA A 228 11.84 13.05 -8.06
N HIS A 229 11.82 11.76 -8.40
CA HIS A 229 12.31 10.65 -7.57
C HIS A 229 13.12 9.65 -8.40
N GLU A 230 13.86 10.11 -9.42
CA GLU A 230 14.48 9.27 -10.45
C GLU A 230 15.29 8.11 -9.85
N ASP A 231 16.13 8.41 -8.86
CA ASP A 231 16.98 7.42 -8.21
C ASP A 231 16.21 6.41 -7.35
N CYS A 232 14.95 6.67 -6.99
CA CYS A 232 14.14 5.75 -6.20
C CYS A 232 13.60 4.58 -7.03
N TRP A 233 13.34 4.82 -8.32
CA TRP A 233 12.62 3.84 -9.15
C TRP A 233 13.45 2.59 -9.49
N GLN A 234 14.77 2.62 -9.27
CA GLN A 234 15.61 1.43 -9.35
C GLN A 234 15.25 0.36 -8.29
N PHE A 235 14.54 0.75 -7.22
CA PHE A 235 14.04 -0.14 -6.17
C PHE A 235 12.55 -0.43 -6.28
N ALA A 236 11.89 -0.03 -7.37
CA ALA A 236 10.52 -0.47 -7.61
C ALA A 236 10.55 -1.86 -8.27
N PRO A 237 9.59 -2.76 -8.00
CA PRO A 237 9.62 -4.13 -8.52
C PRO A 237 9.38 -4.21 -10.04
N PHE A 238 8.70 -3.21 -10.62
CA PHE A 238 8.51 -3.07 -12.07
C PHE A 238 8.94 -1.68 -12.52
N ASP A 239 9.50 -1.60 -13.73
CA ASP A 239 9.83 -0.33 -14.34
C ASP A 239 8.53 0.44 -14.67
N PRO A 240 8.37 1.70 -14.22
CA PRO A 240 7.11 2.42 -14.35
C PRO A 240 6.70 2.74 -15.79
N LEU A 241 7.64 2.74 -16.75
CA LEU A 241 7.34 3.05 -18.15
C LEU A 241 7.04 1.80 -18.98
N THR A 242 7.85 0.76 -18.80
CA THR A 242 7.79 -0.49 -19.57
C THR A 242 6.94 -1.56 -18.89
N LYS A 243 6.70 -1.42 -17.57
CA LYS A 243 6.04 -2.40 -16.70
C LYS A 243 6.72 -3.77 -16.67
N LEU A 244 7.99 -3.82 -17.06
CA LEU A 244 8.81 -5.02 -16.99
C LEU A 244 9.43 -5.15 -15.59
N PRO A 245 9.68 -6.36 -15.08
CA PRO A 245 10.39 -6.54 -13.82
C PRO A 245 11.73 -5.82 -13.83
N THR A 246 12.03 -5.07 -12.77
CA THR A 246 13.36 -4.49 -12.58
C THR A 246 14.32 -5.57 -12.10
N VAL A 247 15.58 -5.45 -12.51
CA VAL A 247 16.68 -6.22 -11.93
C VAL A 247 17.42 -5.27 -11.02
N VAL A 248 17.36 -5.51 -9.71
CA VAL A 248 18.18 -4.77 -8.76
C VAL A 248 19.62 -5.22 -8.98
N HIS A 249 20.46 -4.29 -9.46
CA HIS A 249 21.90 -4.47 -9.65
C HIS A 249 22.63 -3.89 -8.45
#